data_AF-A0A164ZP65-F1
#
_entry.id   AF-A0A164ZP65-F1
#
_cell.length_a   1.000
_cell.length_b   1.000
_cell.length_c   1.000
_cell.angle_alpha   90.00
_cell.angle_beta   90.00
_cell.angle_gamma   90.00
#
_symmetry.space_group_name_H-M   'P 1'
#
loop_
_entity.id
_entity.type
_entity.pdbx_description
1 polymer ?
#
loop_
_entity_poly.entity_id
_entity_poly.type
_entity_poly.pdbx_seq_one_letter_code
_entity_poly.pdbx_strand_id
1 'polypeptide(L)'
;MTDYLNEKEVGENVDMAQRLFERRLLYHRVKLSLLTIFPHPTDWDKTAASTKIKEQYVELAKYLKSTEDKLHNKWFTTVQKRANKAMTRPILKKTAKGYVTTLQDTLMTIWDETRLFLQTRFQVPHVCHILLMQKPDLIHHNRAVVAILERLVSVVEKLTPFEFVVLNSCYSSVEDGLNLGTTHITWPSLCLASYIQELMESVERFQGMAEDVALISTLLDRRIAQINDFRLLVDTQNDLSPIICTGPPSASQFFKKLSQSGDEFFQNVRRVVSDLPPILLQVESIVCNSQTGSAPELQNYYDYWREKIYEAILKAVQTQLFDALSNLLENGPAQFVVQLSLRDSKLNRARLARRILHRFTGGPAFSS
;
A
#
# COMPACT_ATOMS: atom_id res chain seq x y z
N MET A 1 17.22 14.90 13.90
CA MET A 1 17.60 16.33 13.95
C MET A 1 16.41 17.23 14.27
N THR A 2 15.20 16.87 13.84
CA THR A 2 13.92 17.49 14.26
C THR A 2 13.60 17.24 15.74
N ASP A 3 13.84 16.01 16.22
CA ASP A 3 13.45 15.62 17.59
C ASP A 3 14.28 16.35 18.66
N TYR A 4 15.58 16.52 18.43
CA TYR A 4 16.48 17.29 19.31
C TYR A 4 16.14 18.80 19.36
N LEU A 5 15.57 19.37 18.30
CA LEU A 5 15.13 20.77 18.28
C LEU A 5 13.80 20.91 19.02
N ASN A 6 12.89 19.95 18.86
CA ASN A 6 11.62 19.93 19.58
C ASN A 6 11.83 19.74 21.10
N GLU A 7 12.67 18.81 21.54
CA GLU A 7 12.94 18.58 22.97
C GLU A 7 13.55 19.82 23.66
N LYS A 8 14.48 20.51 22.96
CA LYS A 8 15.11 21.72 23.49
C LYS A 8 14.12 22.89 23.56
N GLU A 9 13.28 23.08 22.54
CA GLU A 9 12.22 24.10 22.56
C GLU A 9 11.15 23.80 23.62
N VAL A 10 10.70 22.54 23.77
CA VAL A 10 9.75 22.11 24.81
C VAL A 10 10.31 22.37 26.20
N GLY A 11 11.58 22.01 26.43
CA GLY A 11 12.28 22.23 27.71
C GLY A 11 12.39 23.71 28.07
N GLU A 12 12.76 24.56 27.10
CA GLU A 12 12.84 26.03 27.31
C GLU A 12 11.49 26.69 27.60
N ASN A 13 10.37 26.12 27.11
CA ASN A 13 9.04 26.70 27.32
C ASN A 13 8.38 26.27 28.63
N VAL A 14 8.55 25.01 29.04
CA VAL A 14 8.18 24.55 30.39
C VAL A 14 8.97 25.35 31.43
N ASP A 15 10.25 25.58 31.17
CA ASP A 15 11.12 26.45 31.95
C ASP A 15 10.62 27.91 31.98
N MET A 16 10.05 28.44 30.89
CA MET A 16 9.48 29.80 30.88
C MET A 16 8.22 29.94 31.74
N ALA A 17 7.28 29.00 31.63
CA ALA A 17 6.07 28.97 32.47
C ALA A 17 6.43 28.77 33.95
N GLN A 18 7.40 27.89 34.24
CA GLN A 18 7.91 27.65 35.58
C GLN A 18 8.58 28.89 36.16
N ARG A 19 9.46 29.57 35.41
CA ARG A 19 10.08 30.84 35.82
C ARG A 19 9.05 31.92 36.15
N LEU A 20 7.98 32.03 35.36
CA LEU A 20 6.89 32.98 35.66
C LEU A 20 6.16 32.63 36.95
N PHE A 21 5.88 31.33 37.17
CA PHE A 21 5.24 30.85 38.40
C PHE A 21 6.12 31.09 39.63
N GLU A 22 7.42 30.80 39.55
CA GLU A 22 8.39 31.04 40.62
C GLU A 22 8.44 32.51 41.03
N ARG A 23 8.41 33.44 40.05
CA ARG A 23 8.40 34.89 40.32
C ARG A 23 7.15 35.34 41.08
N ARG A 24 5.98 34.82 40.70
CA ARG A 24 4.73 35.10 41.43
C ARG A 24 4.72 34.51 42.83
N LEU A 25 5.26 33.30 42.99
CA LEU A 25 5.40 32.66 44.29
C LEU A 25 6.31 33.48 45.21
N LEU A 26 7.47 33.93 44.70
CA LEU A 26 8.39 34.80 45.43
C LEU A 26 7.73 36.11 45.83
N TYR A 27 7.03 36.78 44.90
CA TYR A 27 6.28 38.00 45.20
C TYR A 27 5.23 37.77 46.30
N HIS A 28 4.46 36.70 46.21
CA HIS A 28 3.45 36.35 47.20
C HIS A 28 4.06 36.04 48.57
N ARG A 29 5.18 35.31 48.63
CA ARG A 29 5.89 35.00 49.87
C ARG A 29 6.42 36.26 50.56
N VAL A 30 7.07 37.14 49.81
CA VAL A 30 7.57 38.42 50.34
C VAL A 30 6.39 39.27 50.84
N LYS A 31 5.31 39.35 50.07
CA LYS A 31 4.08 40.06 50.48
C LYS A 31 3.49 39.51 51.78
N LEU A 32 3.37 38.18 51.91
CA LEU A 32 2.87 37.55 53.14
C LEU A 32 3.76 37.85 54.34
N SER A 33 5.09 37.74 54.20
CA SER A 33 6.02 38.05 55.28
C SER A 33 5.91 39.50 55.75
N LEU A 34 5.67 40.45 54.84
CA LEU A 34 5.47 41.85 55.21
C LEU A 34 4.11 42.09 55.89
N LEU A 35 3.06 41.41 55.45
CA LEU A 35 1.75 41.48 56.11
C LEU A 35 1.77 40.88 57.53
N THR A 36 2.65 39.90 57.79
CA THR A 36 2.85 39.36 59.15
C THR A 36 3.59 40.31 60.08
N ILE A 37 4.53 41.10 59.54
CA ILE A 37 5.31 42.07 60.32
C ILE A 37 4.54 43.40 60.50
N PHE A 38 3.76 43.79 59.49
CA PHE A 38 3.01 45.05 59.45
C PHE A 38 1.55 44.78 59.06
N PRO A 39 0.69 44.41 60.02
CA PRO A 39 -0.71 44.08 59.78
C PRO A 39 -1.59 45.31 59.51
N HIS A 40 -1.18 46.52 59.95
CA HIS A 40 -1.92 47.74 59.70
C HIS A 40 -1.15 48.73 58.80
N PRO A 41 -1.84 49.45 57.88
CA PRO A 41 -1.19 50.39 56.95
C PRO A 41 -0.42 51.51 57.66
N THR A 42 -0.88 51.90 58.85
CA THR A 42 -0.27 52.92 59.70
C THR A 42 1.05 52.49 60.35
N ASP A 43 1.41 51.21 60.32
CA ASP A 43 2.67 50.71 60.90
C ASP A 43 3.89 50.98 60.00
N TRP A 44 3.66 51.28 58.72
CA TRP A 44 4.71 51.49 57.72
C TRP A 44 5.46 52.80 57.93
N ASP A 45 4.82 53.81 58.52
CA ASP A 45 5.34 55.18 58.59
C ASP A 45 5.79 55.58 60.02
N LYS A 46 5.81 54.62 60.96
CA LYS A 46 6.14 54.88 62.39
C LYS A 46 7.64 55.02 62.68
N THR A 47 8.51 54.38 61.90
CA THR A 47 9.95 54.29 62.20
C THR A 47 10.80 54.51 60.95
N ALA A 48 11.98 55.15 61.08
CA ALA A 48 12.94 55.27 59.97
C ALA A 48 13.39 53.92 59.37
N ALA A 49 13.31 52.84 60.16
CA ALA A 49 13.55 51.48 59.68
C ALA A 49 12.39 50.91 58.85
N SER A 50 11.13 51.22 59.21
CA SER A 50 9.95 50.74 58.48
C SER A 50 9.81 51.43 57.11
N THR A 51 10.17 52.71 57.02
CA THR A 51 10.24 53.44 55.76
C THR A 51 11.32 52.91 54.82
N LYS A 52 12.49 52.53 55.35
CA LYS A 52 13.55 51.87 54.57
C LYS A 52 13.14 50.48 54.04
N ILE A 53 12.46 49.67 54.86
CA ILE A 53 11.92 48.36 54.45
C ILE A 53 10.84 48.52 53.35
N LYS A 54 9.99 49.55 53.49
CA LYS A 54 8.98 49.91 52.48
C LYS A 54 9.62 50.23 51.13
N GLU A 55 10.65 51.07 51.11
CA GLU A 55 11.36 51.44 49.89
C GLU A 55 11.98 50.22 49.20
N GLN A 56 12.70 49.38 49.96
CA GLN A 56 13.31 48.15 49.44
C GLN A 56 12.28 47.15 48.91
N TYR A 57 11.15 46.98 49.61
CA TYR A 57 10.06 46.15 49.13
C TYR A 57 9.45 46.70 47.83
N VAL A 58 9.20 48.00 47.76
CA VAL A 58 8.63 48.63 46.55
C VAL A 58 9.59 48.51 45.38
N GLU A 59 10.89 48.68 45.58
CA GLU A 59 11.90 48.47 44.56
C GLU A 59 11.92 47.02 44.06
N LEU A 60 11.94 46.04 44.98
CA LEU A 60 11.88 44.63 44.66
C LEU A 60 10.58 44.23 43.95
N ALA A 61 9.44 44.78 44.38
CA ALA A 61 8.14 44.55 43.75
C ALA A 61 8.10 45.10 42.32
N LYS A 62 8.62 46.31 42.09
CA LYS A 62 8.77 46.91 40.76
C LYS A 62 9.68 46.07 39.87
N TYR A 63 10.80 45.60 40.41
CA TYR A 63 11.73 44.73 39.68
C TYR A 63 11.07 43.41 39.29
N LEU A 64 10.47 42.70 40.25
CA LEU A 64 9.78 41.43 39.98
C LEU A 64 8.68 41.60 38.95
N LYS A 65 7.86 42.65 39.07
CA LYS A 65 6.77 42.91 38.11
C LYS A 65 7.31 43.21 36.71
N SER A 66 8.34 44.04 36.59
CA SER A 66 8.98 44.33 35.30
C SER A 66 9.56 43.07 34.64
N THR A 67 10.17 42.17 35.43
CA THR A 67 10.69 40.91 34.89
C THR A 67 9.58 39.94 34.47
N GLU A 68 8.47 39.85 35.23
CA GLU A 68 7.29 39.06 34.87
C GLU A 68 6.71 39.54 33.53
N ASP A 69 6.50 40.85 33.39
CA ASP A 69 5.91 41.43 32.18
C ASP A 69 6.83 41.24 30.96
N LYS A 70 8.16 41.35 31.12
CA LYS A 70 9.13 41.06 30.04
C LYS A 70 9.08 39.60 29.59
N LEU A 71 9.06 38.66 30.53
CA LEU A 71 8.98 37.22 30.22
C LEU A 71 7.66 36.87 29.56
N HIS A 72 6.54 37.37 30.08
CA HIS A 72 5.21 37.15 29.51
C HIS A 72 5.10 37.74 28.10
N ASN A 73 5.57 38.97 27.85
CA ASN A 73 5.56 39.56 26.51
C ASN A 73 6.44 38.79 25.52
N LYS A 74 7.61 38.30 25.96
CA LYS A 74 8.47 37.44 25.14
C LYS A 74 7.74 36.14 24.78
N TRP A 75 7.13 35.48 25.76
CA TRP A 75 6.32 34.29 25.52
C TRP A 75 5.17 34.57 24.54
N PHE A 76 4.36 35.59 24.82
CA PHE A 76 3.17 35.97 24.06
C PHE A 76 3.48 36.15 22.57
N THR A 77 4.53 36.92 22.28
CA THR A 77 4.96 37.16 20.89
C THR A 77 5.54 35.91 20.22
N THR A 78 6.24 35.05 20.98
CA THR A 78 6.84 33.82 20.46
C THR A 78 5.78 32.78 20.13
N VAL A 79 4.84 32.51 21.06
CA VAL A 79 3.74 31.57 20.87
C VAL A 79 2.81 32.03 19.75
N GLN A 80 2.51 33.33 19.65
CA GLN A 80 1.70 33.86 18.54
C GLN A 80 2.35 33.61 17.18
N LYS A 81 3.66 33.83 17.06
CA LYS A 81 4.40 33.54 15.82
C LYS A 81 4.42 32.05 15.51
N ARG A 82 4.63 31.18 16.52
CA ARG A 82 4.60 29.72 16.35
C ARG A 82 3.22 29.24 15.91
N ALA A 83 2.15 29.73 16.54
CA ALA A 83 0.77 29.40 16.19
C ALA A 83 0.43 29.77 14.75
N ASN A 84 0.75 31.00 14.33
CA ASN A 84 0.52 31.45 12.96
C ASN A 84 1.30 30.60 11.95
N LYS A 85 2.57 30.30 12.25
CA LYS A 85 3.40 29.44 11.40
C LYS A 85 2.85 28.01 11.31
N ALA A 86 2.39 27.44 12.42
CA ALA A 86 1.79 26.11 12.45
C ALA A 86 0.48 26.05 11.64
N MET A 87 -0.35 27.09 11.71
CA MET A 87 -1.59 27.20 10.94
C MET A 87 -1.36 27.31 9.43
N THR A 88 -0.30 27.99 9.00
CA THR A 88 0.03 28.13 7.56
C THR A 88 0.64 26.89 6.94
N ARG A 89 1.04 25.90 7.76
CA ARG A 89 1.67 24.69 7.24
C ARG A 89 0.63 23.75 6.64
N PRO A 90 0.97 23.07 5.53
CA PRO A 90 0.11 22.04 4.97
C PRO A 90 -0.05 20.87 5.96
N ILE A 91 -1.18 20.19 5.86
CA ILE A 91 -1.52 19.06 6.74
C ILE A 91 -0.57 17.88 6.55
N LEU A 92 -0.05 17.67 5.33
CA LEU A 92 0.85 16.58 4.97
C LEU A 92 2.25 17.10 4.61
N LYS A 93 3.25 16.26 4.89
CA LYS A 93 4.63 16.43 4.46
C LYS A 93 5.11 15.17 3.76
N LYS A 94 5.64 15.33 2.54
CA LYS A 94 6.30 14.24 1.81
C LYS A 94 7.68 13.96 2.44
N THR A 95 7.90 12.71 2.81
CA THR A 95 9.12 12.17 3.39
C THR A 95 9.63 11.05 2.49
N ALA A 96 10.91 10.66 2.62
CA ALA A 96 11.50 9.58 1.82
C ALA A 96 10.74 8.24 1.92
N LYS A 97 10.00 8.01 3.03
CA LYS A 97 9.22 6.79 3.28
C LYS A 97 7.71 6.95 3.02
N GLY A 98 7.26 8.10 2.50
CA GLY A 98 5.83 8.39 2.28
C GLY A 98 5.36 9.70 2.91
N TYR A 99 4.06 9.81 3.16
CA TYR A 99 3.43 11.02 3.68
C TYR A 99 3.27 10.94 5.20
N VAL A 100 3.55 12.04 5.90
CA VAL A 100 3.40 12.15 7.36
C VAL A 100 2.62 13.43 7.69
N THR A 101 1.81 13.38 8.75
CA THR A 101 1.04 14.56 9.19
C THR A 101 1.90 15.54 9.98
N THR A 102 1.67 16.84 9.80
CA THR A 102 2.46 17.90 10.44
C THR A 102 1.98 18.23 11.88
N LEU A 103 0.90 17.60 12.37
CA LEU A 103 0.24 17.99 13.63
C LEU A 103 1.07 17.68 14.89
N GLN A 104 1.91 16.64 14.86
CA GLN A 104 2.26 15.89 16.09
C GLN A 104 3.10 16.67 17.12
N ASP A 105 4.03 17.54 16.75
CA ASP A 105 4.93 18.12 17.77
C ASP A 105 4.67 19.61 18.06
N THR A 106 4.39 20.40 17.02
CA THR A 106 4.32 21.87 17.20
C THR A 106 2.99 22.37 17.77
N LEU A 107 1.89 21.67 17.54
CA LEU A 107 0.57 22.09 18.06
C LEU A 107 0.29 21.56 19.46
N MET A 108 0.78 20.36 19.78
CA MET A 108 0.69 19.79 21.13
C MET A 108 1.35 20.70 22.18
N THR A 109 2.56 21.16 21.89
CA THR A 109 3.30 22.10 22.74
C THR A 109 2.56 23.42 22.92
N ILE A 110 2.04 24.01 21.83
CA ILE A 110 1.25 25.25 21.89
C ILE A 110 -0.01 25.06 22.75
N TRP A 111 -0.72 23.94 22.61
CA TRP A 111 -1.91 23.66 23.42
C TRP A 111 -1.59 23.52 24.91
N ASP A 112 -0.51 22.80 25.24
CA ASP A 112 -0.12 22.57 26.63
C ASP A 112 0.38 23.88 27.28
N GLU A 113 1.20 24.66 26.58
CA GLU A 113 1.61 26.00 27.00
C GLU A 113 0.39 26.92 27.22
N THR A 114 -0.51 26.98 26.24
CA THR A 114 -1.72 27.81 26.31
C THR A 114 -2.56 27.41 27.53
N ARG A 115 -2.75 26.12 27.78
CA ARG A 115 -3.48 25.61 28.95
C ARG A 115 -2.83 26.05 30.27
N LEU A 116 -1.50 25.94 30.39
CA LEU A 116 -0.76 26.36 31.59
C LEU A 116 -0.90 27.86 31.86
N PHE A 117 -0.81 28.70 30.83
CA PHE A 117 -0.95 30.15 30.97
C PHE A 117 -2.38 30.58 31.32
N LEU A 118 -3.40 29.85 30.85
CA LEU A 118 -4.79 30.07 31.26
C LEU A 118 -5.03 29.70 32.72
N GLN A 119 -4.50 28.57 33.19
CA GLN A 119 -4.60 28.15 34.59
C GLN A 119 -3.93 29.16 35.54
N THR A 120 -2.81 29.75 35.11
CA THR A 120 -2.10 30.79 35.85
C THR A 120 -2.72 32.19 35.66
N ARG A 121 -3.88 32.31 35.02
CA ARG A 121 -4.62 33.58 34.81
C ARG A 121 -3.81 34.67 34.10
N PHE A 122 -2.88 34.28 33.24
CA PHE A 122 -2.22 35.23 32.33
C PHE A 122 -3.06 35.44 31.08
N GLN A 123 -2.86 36.58 30.42
CA GLN A 123 -3.45 36.82 29.11
C GLN A 123 -2.75 35.95 28.07
N VAL A 124 -3.54 35.36 27.17
CA VAL A 124 -3.06 34.48 26.10
C VAL A 124 -3.47 35.10 24.76
N PRO A 125 -2.65 34.96 23.70
CA PRO A 125 -3.03 35.44 22.37
C PRO A 125 -4.35 34.83 21.90
N HIS A 126 -5.21 35.64 21.28
CA HIS A 126 -6.53 35.21 20.79
C HIS A 126 -6.46 33.99 19.86
N VAL A 127 -5.46 33.94 18.97
CA VAL A 127 -5.21 32.82 18.05
C VAL A 127 -5.03 31.49 18.80
N CYS A 128 -4.34 31.51 19.94
CA CYS A 128 -4.08 30.33 20.75
C CYS A 128 -5.32 29.86 21.53
N HIS A 129 -6.20 30.80 21.92
CA HIS A 129 -7.52 30.47 22.45
C HIS A 129 -8.37 29.69 21.44
N ILE A 130 -8.46 30.19 20.20
CA ILE A 130 -9.20 29.50 19.13
C ILE A 130 -8.62 28.10 18.91
N LEU A 131 -7.29 27.99 18.77
CA LEU A 131 -6.63 26.70 18.60
C LEU A 131 -6.93 25.72 19.72
N LEU A 132 -6.94 26.17 20.98
CA LEU A 132 -7.24 25.32 22.11
C LEU A 132 -8.69 24.83 22.08
N MET A 133 -9.63 25.67 21.65
CA MET A 133 -11.04 25.28 21.47
C MET A 133 -11.22 24.26 20.35
N GLN A 134 -10.45 24.39 19.26
CA GLN A 134 -10.47 23.47 18.11
C GLN A 134 -9.67 22.17 18.33
N LYS A 135 -8.97 22.04 19.48
CA LYS A 135 -8.14 20.87 19.80
C LYS A 135 -8.83 19.51 19.56
N PRO A 136 -10.04 19.23 20.07
CA PRO A 136 -10.65 17.90 19.89
C PRO A 136 -10.91 17.59 18.42
N ASP A 137 -11.40 18.55 17.65
CA ASP A 137 -11.72 18.37 16.23
C ASP A 137 -10.45 18.14 15.40
N LEU A 138 -9.41 18.94 15.63
CA LEU A 138 -8.12 18.79 14.94
C LEU A 138 -7.45 17.44 15.24
N ILE A 139 -7.56 16.94 16.48
CA ILE A 139 -7.08 15.60 16.85
C ILE A 139 -7.90 14.52 16.13
N HIS A 140 -9.22 14.67 16.06
CA HIS A 140 -10.07 13.73 15.35
C HIS A 140 -9.75 13.69 13.85
N HIS A 141 -9.64 14.84 13.20
CA HIS A 141 -9.24 14.95 11.79
C HIS A 141 -7.84 14.38 11.53
N ASN A 142 -6.88 14.64 12.42
CA ASN A 142 -5.54 14.06 12.28
C ASN A 142 -5.55 12.54 12.39
N ARG A 143 -6.29 11.97 13.33
CA ARG A 143 -6.45 10.51 13.44
C ARG A 143 -7.05 9.90 12.18
N ALA A 144 -8.06 10.56 11.60
CA ALA A 144 -8.66 10.12 10.35
C ALA A 144 -7.63 10.11 9.20
N VAL A 145 -6.86 11.20 9.04
CA VAL A 145 -5.80 11.28 8.01
C VAL A 145 -4.73 10.21 8.23
N VAL A 146 -4.27 10.01 9.47
CA VAL A 146 -3.28 8.96 9.78
C VAL A 146 -3.81 7.58 9.41
N ALA A 147 -5.07 7.26 9.77
CA ALA A 147 -5.69 5.98 9.42
C ALA A 147 -5.78 5.77 7.90
N ILE A 148 -6.11 6.83 7.13
CA ILE A 148 -6.13 6.77 5.66
C ILE A 148 -4.73 6.48 5.10
N LEU A 149 -3.70 7.12 5.64
CA LEU A 149 -2.31 6.91 5.21
C LEU A 149 -1.81 5.50 5.54
N GLU A 150 -2.09 5.00 6.75
CA GLU A 150 -1.76 3.62 7.15
C GLU A 150 -2.45 2.59 6.26
N ARG A 151 -3.72 2.83 5.92
CA ARG A 151 -4.48 1.99 4.99
C ARG A 151 -3.84 1.99 3.60
N LEU A 152 -3.46 3.15 3.08
CA LEU A 152 -2.80 3.27 1.78
C LEU A 152 -1.46 2.51 1.76
N VAL A 153 -0.63 2.68 2.80
CA VAL A 153 0.63 1.93 2.93
C VAL A 153 0.37 0.42 2.94
N SER A 154 -0.63 -0.03 3.70
CA SER A 154 -0.99 -1.46 3.76
C SER A 154 -1.43 -2.03 2.40
N VAL A 155 -2.15 -1.25 1.59
CA VAL A 155 -2.56 -1.69 0.24
C VAL A 155 -1.35 -1.77 -0.68
N VAL A 156 -0.50 -0.73 -0.69
CA VAL A 156 0.69 -0.68 -1.55
C VAL A 156 1.70 -1.78 -1.20
N GLU A 157 1.85 -2.14 0.08
CA GLU A 157 2.74 -3.23 0.52
C GLU A 157 2.27 -4.63 0.07
N LYS A 158 0.96 -4.83 -0.15
CA LYS A 158 0.41 -6.11 -0.60
C LYS A 158 0.49 -6.30 -2.11
N LEU A 159 0.60 -5.22 -2.86
CA LEU A 159 0.61 -5.24 -4.31
C LEU A 159 1.93 -5.78 -4.86
N THR A 160 1.84 -6.65 -5.86
CA THR A 160 3.01 -7.02 -6.64
C THR A 160 3.46 -5.85 -7.53
N PRO A 161 4.74 -5.78 -7.92
CA PRO A 161 5.23 -4.73 -8.81
C PRO A 161 4.46 -4.64 -10.12
N PHE A 162 3.97 -5.78 -10.62
CA PHE A 162 3.14 -5.86 -11.82
C PHE A 162 1.75 -5.25 -11.62
N GLU A 163 1.04 -5.63 -10.55
CA GLU A 163 -0.29 -5.08 -10.23
C GLU A 163 -0.21 -3.57 -9.97
N PHE A 164 0.89 -3.10 -9.38
CA PHE A 164 1.11 -1.66 -9.17
C PHE A 164 1.20 -0.89 -10.49
N VAL A 165 1.91 -1.44 -11.50
CA VAL A 165 2.01 -0.81 -12.83
C VAL A 165 0.63 -0.72 -13.50
N VAL A 166 -0.19 -1.77 -13.36
CA VAL A 166 -1.56 -1.82 -13.90
C VAL A 166 -2.45 -0.77 -13.24
N LEU A 167 -2.33 -0.61 -11.93
CA LEU A 167 -3.16 0.30 -11.13
C LEU A 167 -2.62 1.73 -11.08
N ASN A 168 -1.53 2.04 -11.80
CA ASN A 168 -0.84 3.32 -11.69
C ASN A 168 -1.72 4.51 -12.12
N SER A 169 -2.56 4.35 -13.14
CA SER A 169 -3.53 5.39 -13.55
C SER A 169 -4.57 5.66 -12.46
N CYS A 170 -5.02 4.62 -11.77
CA CYS A 170 -5.92 4.75 -10.61
C CYS A 170 -5.22 5.38 -9.40
N TYR A 171 -3.94 5.05 -9.16
CA TYR A 171 -3.14 5.62 -8.09
C TYR A 171 -2.91 7.12 -8.26
N SER A 172 -2.82 7.62 -9.50
CA SER A 172 -2.65 9.05 -9.79
C SER A 172 -3.72 9.93 -9.13
N SER A 173 -4.99 9.48 -9.12
CA SER A 173 -6.08 10.22 -8.47
C SER A 173 -5.89 10.32 -6.96
N VAL A 174 -5.35 9.27 -6.33
CA VAL A 174 -5.00 9.28 -4.91
C VAL A 174 -3.79 10.17 -4.66
N GLU A 175 -2.78 10.12 -5.53
CA GLU A 175 -1.60 10.98 -5.46
C GLU A 175 -1.96 12.46 -5.59
N ASP A 176 -2.89 12.83 -6.47
CA ASP A 176 -3.41 14.19 -6.59
C ASP A 176 -4.08 14.66 -5.29
N GLY A 177 -4.90 13.80 -4.68
CA GLY A 177 -5.49 14.05 -3.36
C GLY A 177 -4.44 14.27 -2.26
N LEU A 178 -3.37 13.45 -2.26
CA LEU A 178 -2.25 13.61 -1.32
C LEU A 178 -1.47 14.90 -1.59
N ASN A 179 -1.25 15.25 -2.86
CA ASN A 179 -0.56 16.47 -3.26
C ASN A 179 -1.32 17.72 -2.80
N LEU A 180 -2.65 17.76 -2.93
CA LEU A 180 -3.49 18.83 -2.37
C LEU A 180 -3.27 19.01 -0.86
N GLY A 181 -3.09 17.91 -0.12
CA GLY A 181 -2.76 17.92 1.30
C GLY A 181 -1.36 18.44 1.64
N THR A 182 -0.44 18.43 0.68
CA THR A 182 0.92 18.97 0.84
C THR A 182 1.08 20.42 0.40
N THR A 183 0.16 20.95 -0.42
CA THR A 183 0.28 22.29 -1.01
C THR A 183 -0.80 23.27 -0.55
N HIS A 184 -2.07 22.85 -0.53
CA HIS A 184 -3.21 23.77 -0.42
C HIS A 184 -4.05 23.60 0.85
N ILE A 185 -4.11 22.40 1.43
CA ILE A 185 -4.92 22.14 2.62
C ILE A 185 -4.11 22.40 3.89
N THR A 186 -4.67 23.24 4.75
CA THR A 186 -4.11 23.59 6.06
C THR A 186 -5.07 23.19 7.17
N TRP A 187 -4.60 23.06 8.41
CA TRP A 187 -5.44 22.72 9.56
C TRP A 187 -6.65 23.65 9.78
N PRO A 188 -6.55 24.99 9.61
CA PRO A 188 -7.71 25.88 9.74
C PRO A 188 -8.62 25.91 8.49
N SER A 189 -8.34 25.13 7.43
CA SER A 189 -9.15 25.14 6.22
C SER A 189 -10.59 24.68 6.50
N LEU A 190 -11.58 25.46 6.07
CA LEU A 190 -13.00 25.13 6.22
C LEU A 190 -13.40 23.85 5.46
N CYS A 191 -12.68 23.54 4.38
CA CYS A 191 -12.88 22.34 3.56
C CYS A 191 -12.11 21.10 4.08
N LEU A 192 -11.51 21.15 5.28
CA LEU A 192 -10.72 20.03 5.77
C LEU A 192 -11.55 18.74 5.90
N ALA A 193 -12.79 18.85 6.39
CA ALA A 193 -13.66 17.69 6.56
C ALA A 193 -14.04 17.04 5.21
N SER A 194 -14.41 17.84 4.21
CA SER A 194 -14.73 17.34 2.87
C SER A 194 -13.50 16.74 2.19
N TYR A 195 -12.34 17.37 2.34
CA TYR A 195 -11.08 16.83 1.83
C TYR A 195 -10.75 15.45 2.43
N ILE A 196 -10.90 15.29 3.75
CA ILE A 196 -10.64 14.00 4.41
C ILE A 196 -11.59 12.92 3.88
N GLN A 197 -12.87 13.28 3.68
CA GLN A 197 -13.85 12.35 3.13
C GLN A 197 -13.51 11.96 1.68
N GLU A 198 -13.21 12.92 0.82
CA GLU A 198 -12.83 12.67 -0.58
C GLU A 198 -11.56 11.82 -0.67
N LEU A 199 -10.55 12.11 0.17
CA LEU A 199 -9.33 11.32 0.23
C LEU A 199 -9.61 9.89 0.71
N MET A 200 -10.45 9.73 1.73
CA MET A 200 -10.88 8.43 2.22
C MET A 200 -11.57 7.62 1.12
N GLU A 201 -12.59 8.19 0.48
CA GLU A 201 -13.32 7.56 -0.63
C GLU A 201 -12.38 7.19 -1.79
N SER A 202 -11.37 8.03 -2.06
CA SER A 202 -10.39 7.74 -3.10
C SER A 202 -9.49 6.55 -2.77
N VAL A 203 -9.02 6.45 -1.53
CA VAL A 203 -8.23 5.31 -1.04
C VAL A 203 -9.08 4.04 -0.97
N GLU A 204 -10.35 4.14 -0.58
CA GLU A 204 -11.28 3.00 -0.55
C GLU A 204 -11.55 2.43 -1.93
N ARG A 205 -11.78 3.30 -2.92
CA ARG A 205 -11.94 2.89 -4.31
C ARG A 205 -10.68 2.21 -4.85
N PHE A 206 -9.51 2.79 -4.59
CA PHE A 206 -8.23 2.21 -5.00
C PHE A 206 -8.00 0.84 -4.36
N GLN A 207 -8.33 0.68 -3.07
CA GLN A 207 -8.26 -0.62 -2.41
C GLN A 207 -9.19 -1.65 -3.06
N GLY A 208 -10.45 -1.30 -3.31
CA GLY A 208 -11.40 -2.21 -3.95
C GLY A 208 -10.89 -2.69 -5.31
N MET A 209 -10.38 -1.76 -6.14
CA MET A 209 -9.77 -2.09 -7.43
C MET A 209 -8.55 -3.00 -7.27
N ALA A 210 -7.69 -2.75 -6.29
CA ALA A 210 -6.54 -3.59 -6.01
C ALA A 210 -6.92 -5.02 -5.60
N GLU A 211 -7.94 -5.16 -4.76
CA GLU A 211 -8.47 -6.46 -4.33
C GLU A 211 -9.11 -7.22 -5.50
N ASP A 212 -9.86 -6.53 -6.36
CA ASP A 212 -10.49 -7.12 -7.55
C ASP A 212 -9.42 -7.58 -8.57
N VAL A 213 -8.40 -6.77 -8.83
CA VAL A 213 -7.30 -7.14 -9.74
C VAL A 213 -6.50 -8.32 -9.19
N ALA A 214 -6.25 -8.37 -7.89
CA ALA A 214 -5.59 -9.52 -7.25
C ALA A 214 -6.45 -10.78 -7.39
N LEU A 215 -7.76 -10.69 -7.15
CA LEU A 215 -8.69 -11.81 -7.32
C LEU A 215 -8.68 -12.32 -8.76
N ILE A 216 -8.79 -11.42 -9.75
CA ILE A 216 -8.76 -11.80 -11.17
C ILE A 216 -7.42 -12.43 -11.55
N SER A 217 -6.30 -11.90 -11.04
CA SER A 217 -4.98 -12.49 -11.27
C SER A 217 -4.90 -13.92 -10.73
N THR A 218 -5.42 -14.18 -9.53
CA THR A 218 -5.48 -15.57 -9.00
C THR A 218 -6.42 -16.47 -9.80
N LEU A 219 -7.52 -15.92 -10.34
CA LEU A 219 -8.44 -16.67 -11.20
C LEU A 219 -7.78 -17.07 -12.52
N LEU A 220 -7.05 -16.14 -13.15
CA LEU A 220 -6.27 -16.40 -14.37
C LEU A 220 -5.21 -17.47 -14.11
N ASP A 221 -4.48 -17.38 -13.00
CA ASP A 221 -3.47 -18.38 -12.64
C ASP A 221 -4.07 -19.77 -12.43
N ARG A 222 -5.22 -19.86 -11.76
CA ARG A 222 -5.94 -21.13 -11.61
C ARG A 222 -6.39 -21.70 -12.95
N ARG A 223 -6.89 -20.86 -13.86
CA ARG A 223 -7.31 -21.30 -15.20
C ARG A 223 -6.12 -21.75 -16.05
N ILE A 224 -5.01 -21.03 -16.01
CA ILE A 224 -3.78 -21.38 -16.72
C ILE A 224 -3.20 -22.69 -16.16
N ALA A 225 -3.28 -22.91 -14.85
CA ALA A 225 -2.81 -24.16 -14.23
C ALA A 225 -3.58 -25.40 -14.72
N GLN A 226 -4.88 -25.28 -15.05
CA GLN A 226 -5.69 -26.38 -15.60
C GLN A 226 -5.12 -26.95 -16.91
N ILE A 227 -4.33 -26.16 -17.66
CA ILE A 227 -3.69 -26.61 -18.90
C ILE A 227 -2.73 -27.79 -18.63
N ASN A 228 -2.09 -27.82 -17.46
CA ASN A 228 -1.14 -28.87 -17.09
C ASN A 228 -1.82 -30.19 -16.68
N ASP A 229 -3.10 -30.14 -16.31
CA ASP A 229 -3.86 -31.32 -15.86
C ASP A 229 -4.29 -32.22 -17.04
N PHE A 230 -4.30 -31.68 -18.26
CA PHE A 230 -4.66 -32.45 -19.44
C PHE A 230 -3.52 -33.39 -19.83
N ARG A 231 -3.86 -34.67 -20.05
CA ARG A 231 -2.91 -35.67 -20.55
C ARG A 231 -2.94 -35.75 -22.06
N LEU A 232 -1.76 -35.80 -22.68
CA LEU A 232 -1.64 -35.98 -24.13
C LEU A 232 -1.98 -37.42 -24.55
N LEU A 233 -1.62 -38.40 -23.72
CA LEU A 233 -1.93 -39.81 -23.91
C LEU A 233 -2.83 -40.30 -22.78
N VAL A 234 -4.01 -40.81 -23.14
CA VAL A 234 -4.82 -41.61 -22.23
C VAL A 234 -4.09 -42.93 -21.96
N ASP A 235 -3.95 -43.30 -20.68
CA ASP A 235 -3.38 -44.59 -20.27
C ASP A 235 -4.12 -45.70 -21.02
N THR A 236 -3.43 -46.33 -21.97
CA THR A 236 -3.99 -47.41 -22.78
C THR A 236 -4.38 -48.63 -21.93
N GLN A 237 -4.09 -48.65 -20.63
CA GLN A 237 -4.36 -49.79 -19.75
C GLN A 237 -5.80 -49.82 -19.21
N ASN A 238 -6.45 -48.68 -18.94
CA ASN A 238 -7.76 -48.68 -18.26
C ASN A 238 -8.97 -48.62 -19.19
N ASP A 239 -8.84 -48.05 -20.40
CA ASP A 239 -9.89 -48.09 -21.44
C ASP A 239 -9.75 -49.30 -22.40
N LEU A 240 -8.91 -50.27 -22.04
CA LEU A 240 -8.92 -51.61 -22.59
C LEU A 240 -9.56 -52.61 -21.60
N SER A 241 -10.76 -52.31 -21.08
CA SER A 241 -11.61 -53.38 -20.55
C SER A 241 -12.39 -54.06 -21.69
N PRO A 242 -12.61 -55.37 -21.58
CA PRO A 242 -11.96 -56.37 -22.42
C PRO A 242 -12.45 -56.31 -23.86
N ILE A 243 -11.58 -55.91 -24.81
CA ILE A 243 -11.70 -56.50 -26.15
C ILE A 243 -11.23 -57.94 -25.98
N ILE A 244 -12.21 -58.80 -25.73
CA ILE A 244 -12.10 -60.26 -25.66
C ILE A 244 -11.09 -60.72 -26.73
N CYS A 245 -9.99 -61.32 -26.26
CA CYS A 245 -9.12 -62.19 -27.05
C CYS A 245 -8.64 -61.66 -28.41
N THR A 246 -7.95 -60.52 -28.47
CA THR A 246 -7.00 -60.28 -29.57
C THR A 246 -5.80 -59.52 -29.00
N GLY A 247 -4.58 -59.82 -29.47
CA GLY A 247 -3.32 -59.24 -28.95
C GLY A 247 -3.18 -57.72 -29.14
N PRO A 248 -1.96 -57.17 -29.15
CA PRO A 248 -1.75 -55.73 -29.32
C PRO A 248 -2.50 -55.18 -30.55
N PRO A 249 -3.08 -53.98 -30.50
CA PRO A 249 -3.81 -53.40 -31.63
C PRO A 249 -2.92 -53.32 -32.87
N SER A 250 -3.54 -53.28 -34.06
CA SER A 250 -2.77 -53.01 -35.29
C SER A 250 -2.15 -51.61 -35.22
N ALA A 251 -0.98 -51.40 -35.82
CA ALA A 251 -0.32 -50.09 -35.88
C ALA A 251 -1.28 -48.98 -36.33
N SER A 252 -2.17 -49.27 -37.30
CA SER A 252 -3.17 -48.30 -37.78
C SER A 252 -4.22 -47.92 -36.73
N GLN A 253 -4.60 -48.84 -35.84
CA GLN A 253 -5.57 -48.56 -34.77
C GLN A 253 -4.91 -47.79 -33.63
N PHE A 254 -3.67 -48.13 -33.31
CA PHE A 254 -2.84 -47.40 -32.34
C PHE A 254 -2.65 -45.93 -32.76
N PHE A 255 -2.16 -45.68 -33.99
CA PHE A 255 -1.96 -44.31 -34.48
C PHE A 255 -3.26 -43.51 -34.60
N LYS A 256 -4.40 -44.18 -34.87
CA LYS A 256 -5.71 -43.51 -34.87
C LYS A 256 -6.12 -43.07 -33.47
N LYS A 257 -5.97 -43.94 -32.45
CA LYS A 257 -6.22 -43.57 -31.04
C LYS A 257 -5.26 -42.48 -30.56
N LEU A 258 -3.99 -42.55 -30.95
CA LEU A 258 -2.99 -41.53 -30.67
C LEU A 258 -3.42 -40.16 -31.22
N SER A 259 -3.86 -40.12 -32.47
CA SER A 259 -4.33 -38.89 -33.11
C SER A 259 -5.58 -38.34 -32.41
N GLN A 260 -6.53 -39.21 -32.04
CA GLN A 260 -7.74 -38.82 -31.31
C GLN A 260 -7.43 -38.24 -29.91
N SER A 261 -6.52 -38.88 -29.18
CA SER A 261 -6.06 -38.40 -27.87
C SER A 261 -5.35 -37.04 -27.98
N GLY A 262 -4.53 -36.86 -29.02
CA GLY A 262 -3.90 -35.57 -29.31
C GLY A 262 -4.93 -34.48 -29.63
N ASP A 263 -5.91 -34.78 -30.49
CA ASP A 263 -6.99 -33.85 -30.83
C ASP A 263 -7.81 -33.46 -29.59
N GLU A 264 -8.10 -34.41 -28.70
CA GLU A 264 -8.82 -34.15 -27.44
C GLU A 264 -8.02 -33.25 -26.49
N PHE A 265 -6.71 -33.51 -26.33
CA PHE A 265 -5.81 -32.65 -25.57
C PHE A 265 -5.83 -31.21 -26.09
N PHE A 266 -5.61 -31.00 -27.39
CA PHE A 266 -5.61 -29.66 -27.98
C PHE A 266 -6.97 -28.99 -27.93
N GLN A 267 -8.07 -29.75 -28.05
CA GLN A 267 -9.43 -29.20 -27.86
C GLN A 267 -9.64 -28.71 -26.42
N ASN A 268 -9.18 -29.46 -25.43
CA ASN A 268 -9.29 -29.08 -24.01
C ASN A 268 -8.44 -27.84 -23.69
N VAL A 269 -7.20 -27.78 -24.17
CA VAL A 269 -6.36 -26.57 -24.05
C VAL A 269 -7.02 -25.38 -24.73
N ARG A 270 -7.56 -25.56 -25.93
CA ARG A 270 -8.25 -24.49 -26.67
C ARG A 270 -9.48 -23.95 -25.92
N ARG A 271 -10.24 -24.81 -25.24
CA ARG A 271 -11.39 -24.40 -24.40
C ARG A 271 -10.93 -23.49 -23.26
N VAL A 272 -9.89 -23.88 -22.52
CA VAL A 272 -9.35 -23.06 -21.44
C VAL A 272 -8.87 -21.71 -21.98
N VAL A 273 -8.11 -21.71 -23.08
CA VAL A 273 -7.58 -20.47 -23.67
C VAL A 273 -8.69 -19.57 -24.21
N SER A 274 -9.80 -20.12 -24.73
CA SER A 274 -10.95 -19.32 -25.17
C SER A 274 -11.72 -18.65 -24.02
N ASP A 275 -11.58 -19.16 -22.79
CA ASP A 275 -12.26 -18.62 -21.60
C ASP A 275 -11.46 -17.52 -20.90
N LEU A 276 -10.16 -17.33 -21.24
CA LEU A 276 -9.30 -16.32 -20.62
C LEU A 276 -9.58 -14.87 -21.08
N PRO A 277 -9.83 -14.57 -22.37
CA PRO A 277 -10.12 -13.21 -22.83
C PRO A 277 -11.20 -12.46 -22.04
N PRO A 278 -12.40 -13.03 -21.75
CA PRO A 278 -13.40 -12.31 -20.98
C PRO A 278 -12.93 -11.99 -19.55
N ILE A 279 -12.08 -12.82 -18.94
CA ILE A 279 -11.49 -12.57 -17.62
C ILE A 279 -10.47 -11.42 -17.70
N LEU A 280 -9.66 -11.37 -18.76
CA LEU A 280 -8.72 -10.27 -18.99
C LEU A 280 -9.44 -8.93 -19.21
N LEU A 281 -10.59 -8.94 -19.90
CA LEU A 281 -11.41 -7.75 -20.12
C LEU A 281 -12.06 -7.22 -18.84
N GLN A 282 -12.25 -8.06 -17.80
CA GLN A 282 -12.74 -7.57 -16.51
C GLN A 282 -11.75 -6.59 -15.86
N VAL A 283 -10.44 -6.85 -15.93
CA VAL A 283 -9.43 -5.90 -15.42
C VAL A 283 -9.45 -4.59 -16.21
N GLU A 284 -9.60 -4.65 -17.53
CA GLU A 284 -9.76 -3.44 -18.34
C GLU A 284 -11.00 -2.63 -17.94
N SER A 285 -12.10 -3.30 -17.62
CA SER A 285 -13.32 -2.62 -17.19
C SER A 285 -13.17 -1.94 -15.82
N ILE A 286 -12.36 -2.52 -14.92
CA ILE A 286 -12.11 -1.97 -13.57
C ILE A 286 -11.16 -0.78 -13.64
N VAL A 287 -10.09 -0.89 -14.44
CA VAL A 287 -9.00 0.10 -14.48
C VAL A 287 -9.31 1.23 -15.45
N CYS A 288 -9.76 0.90 -16.66
CA CYS A 288 -9.91 1.85 -17.78
C CYS A 288 -11.38 2.18 -18.10
N ASN A 289 -12.35 1.53 -17.44
CA ASN A 289 -13.77 1.60 -17.82
C ASN A 289 -14.02 1.27 -19.31
N SER A 290 -13.19 0.38 -19.89
CA SER A 290 -13.30 -0.05 -21.29
C SER A 290 -13.29 -1.59 -21.41
N GLN A 291 -13.75 -2.11 -22.54
CA GLN A 291 -13.78 -3.56 -22.84
C GLN A 291 -13.30 -3.82 -24.28
N THR A 292 -12.32 -3.04 -24.72
CA THR A 292 -11.84 -3.06 -26.11
C THR A 292 -10.82 -4.16 -26.36
N GLY A 293 -10.16 -4.67 -25.31
CA GLY A 293 -9.04 -5.60 -25.38
C GLY A 293 -7.76 -4.97 -25.93
N SER A 294 -7.69 -3.64 -26.00
CA SER A 294 -6.58 -2.91 -26.64
C SER A 294 -6.30 -1.56 -25.98
N ALA A 295 -6.64 -1.40 -24.70
CA ALA A 295 -6.33 -0.21 -23.94
C ALA A 295 -4.80 0.04 -23.92
N PRO A 296 -4.31 1.23 -24.32
CA PRO A 296 -2.88 1.51 -24.42
C PRO A 296 -2.17 1.44 -23.06
N GLU A 297 -2.88 1.77 -21.98
CA GLU A 297 -2.37 1.72 -20.59
C GLU A 297 -2.10 0.27 -20.13
N LEU A 298 -2.77 -0.71 -20.74
CA LEU A 298 -2.71 -2.13 -20.34
C LEU A 298 -1.92 -3.01 -21.32
N GLN A 299 -1.14 -2.44 -22.25
CA GLN A 299 -0.35 -3.25 -23.19
C GLN A 299 0.60 -4.21 -22.46
N ASN A 300 1.36 -3.69 -21.50
CA ASN A 300 2.26 -4.49 -20.67
C ASN A 300 1.52 -5.60 -19.89
N TYR A 301 0.27 -5.33 -19.51
CA TYR A 301 -0.57 -6.29 -18.82
C TYR A 301 -0.95 -7.46 -19.74
N TYR A 302 -1.43 -7.16 -20.95
CA TYR A 302 -1.79 -8.20 -21.91
C TYR A 302 -0.58 -9.00 -22.37
N ASP A 303 0.58 -8.36 -22.56
CA ASP A 303 1.80 -9.04 -22.97
C ASP A 303 2.30 -10.01 -21.90
N TYR A 304 2.27 -9.62 -20.62
CA TYR A 304 2.60 -10.51 -19.50
C TYR A 304 1.71 -11.76 -19.47
N TRP A 305 0.38 -11.59 -19.55
CA TRP A 305 -0.54 -12.73 -19.55
C TRP A 305 -0.39 -13.59 -20.79
N ARG A 306 -0.16 -12.96 -21.96
CA ARG A 306 0.09 -13.67 -23.21
C ARG A 306 1.33 -14.55 -23.09
N GLU A 307 2.45 -14.02 -22.60
CA GLU A 307 3.69 -14.78 -22.38
C GLU A 307 3.46 -15.93 -21.39
N LYS A 308 2.79 -15.67 -20.26
CA LYS A 308 2.47 -16.70 -19.26
C LYS A 308 1.61 -17.83 -19.81
N ILE A 309 0.61 -17.53 -20.66
CA ILE A 309 -0.21 -18.53 -21.33
C ILE A 309 0.63 -19.35 -22.31
N TYR A 310 1.47 -18.70 -23.13
CA TYR A 310 2.35 -19.40 -24.07
C TYR A 310 3.32 -20.33 -23.35
N GLU A 311 3.95 -19.87 -22.28
CA GLU A 311 4.82 -20.70 -21.45
C GLU A 311 4.08 -21.89 -20.85
N ALA A 312 2.87 -21.70 -20.34
CA ALA A 312 2.08 -22.78 -19.76
C ALA A 312 1.74 -23.86 -20.79
N ILE A 313 1.34 -23.46 -22.01
CA ILE A 313 1.06 -24.39 -23.11
C ILE A 313 2.34 -25.14 -23.51
N LEU A 314 3.46 -24.43 -23.66
CA LEU A 314 4.75 -25.06 -24.02
C LEU A 314 5.20 -26.05 -22.96
N LYS A 315 5.13 -25.67 -21.67
CA LYS A 315 5.46 -26.55 -20.54
C LYS A 315 4.56 -27.77 -20.53
N ALA A 316 3.24 -27.61 -20.64
CA ALA A 316 2.29 -28.73 -20.69
C ALA A 316 2.59 -29.68 -21.85
N VAL A 317 2.84 -29.18 -23.06
CA VAL A 317 3.16 -30.03 -24.21
C VAL A 317 4.48 -30.78 -23.99
N GLN A 318 5.51 -30.11 -23.46
CA GLN A 318 6.81 -30.74 -23.19
C GLN A 318 6.72 -31.82 -22.10
N THR A 319 6.08 -31.53 -20.97
CA THR A 319 5.94 -32.50 -19.88
C THR A 319 5.10 -33.69 -20.31
N GLN A 320 3.96 -33.44 -20.96
CA GLN A 320 3.08 -34.52 -21.41
C GLN A 320 3.71 -35.36 -22.52
N LEU A 321 4.50 -34.77 -23.43
CA LEU A 321 5.27 -35.54 -24.41
C LEU A 321 6.39 -36.36 -23.76
N PHE A 322 7.11 -35.78 -22.81
CA PHE A 322 8.19 -36.48 -22.11
C PHE A 322 7.63 -37.67 -21.30
N ASP A 323 6.57 -37.45 -20.52
CA ASP A 323 5.89 -38.48 -19.73
C ASP A 323 5.27 -39.56 -20.63
N ALA A 324 4.69 -39.16 -21.75
CA ALA A 324 4.18 -40.08 -22.76
C ALA A 324 5.28 -40.98 -23.32
N LEU A 325 6.40 -40.39 -23.73
CA LEU A 325 7.51 -41.11 -24.35
C LEU A 325 8.26 -41.99 -23.36
N SER A 326 8.49 -41.52 -22.13
CA SER A 326 9.14 -42.31 -21.07
C SER A 326 8.29 -43.51 -20.69
N ASN A 327 6.97 -43.34 -20.49
CA ASN A 327 6.05 -44.45 -20.23
C ASN A 327 6.03 -45.47 -21.39
N LEU A 328 6.10 -44.99 -22.64
CA LEU A 328 6.10 -45.82 -23.84
C LEU A 328 7.41 -46.61 -24.01
N LEU A 329 8.55 -46.03 -23.62
CA LEU A 329 9.88 -46.61 -23.81
C LEU A 329 10.33 -47.48 -22.62
N GLU A 330 9.96 -47.15 -21.38
CA GLU A 330 10.53 -47.78 -20.18
C GLU A 330 9.61 -48.83 -19.52
N ASN A 331 8.27 -48.71 -19.63
CA ASN A 331 7.33 -49.52 -18.83
C ASN A 331 6.15 -50.16 -19.61
N GLY A 332 6.09 -50.06 -20.94
CA GLY A 332 4.92 -50.48 -21.73
C GLY A 332 4.99 -51.93 -22.26
N PRO A 333 3.92 -52.75 -22.13
CA PRO A 333 3.77 -53.98 -22.92
C PRO A 333 3.70 -53.67 -24.42
N ALA A 334 3.88 -54.67 -25.28
CA ALA A 334 3.82 -54.50 -26.75
C ALA A 334 2.58 -53.69 -27.16
N GLN A 335 2.79 -52.49 -27.73
CA GLN A 335 1.71 -51.54 -27.98
C GLN A 335 1.01 -51.72 -29.31
N PHE A 336 1.68 -52.32 -30.31
CA PHE A 336 1.05 -52.67 -31.58
C PHE A 336 1.80 -53.78 -32.33
N VAL A 337 1.08 -54.51 -33.19
CA VAL A 337 1.67 -55.55 -34.06
C VAL A 337 2.00 -54.97 -35.43
N VAL A 338 3.21 -55.24 -35.92
CA VAL A 338 3.64 -54.93 -37.30
C VAL A 338 3.61 -56.21 -38.13
N GLN A 339 2.63 -56.33 -39.03
CA GLN A 339 2.59 -57.45 -39.97
C GLN A 339 3.62 -57.25 -41.09
N LEU A 340 4.57 -58.19 -41.18
CA LEU A 340 5.58 -58.23 -42.22
C LEU A 340 5.11 -59.12 -43.37
N SER A 341 4.78 -58.52 -44.50
CA SER A 341 4.49 -59.26 -45.74
C SER A 341 5.78 -59.41 -46.56
N LEU A 342 6.12 -60.66 -46.87
CA LEU A 342 7.25 -61.00 -47.73
C LEU A 342 6.76 -61.01 -49.19
N ARG A 343 7.11 -59.96 -49.94
CA ARG A 343 6.96 -59.92 -51.41
C ARG A 343 8.35 -59.94 -52.05
N ASP A 344 8.54 -60.85 -53.01
CA ASP A 344 9.72 -61.00 -53.87
C ASP A 344 11.05 -61.33 -53.18
N SER A 345 11.06 -62.29 -52.24
CA SER A 345 12.29 -62.90 -51.66
C SER A 345 13.28 -61.95 -50.96
N LYS A 346 12.93 -60.66 -50.78
CA LYS A 346 13.70 -59.71 -49.97
C LYS A 346 12.88 -59.20 -48.80
N LEU A 347 13.36 -59.47 -47.59
CA LEU A 347 12.78 -59.00 -46.34
C LEU A 347 12.94 -57.47 -46.26
N ASN A 348 11.91 -56.72 -46.66
CA ASN A 348 11.93 -55.25 -46.71
C ASN A 348 11.75 -54.59 -45.31
N ARG A 349 12.61 -54.93 -44.33
CA ARG A 349 12.61 -54.30 -43.00
C ARG A 349 12.86 -52.78 -43.09
N ALA A 350 13.75 -52.35 -43.98
CA ALA A 350 14.13 -50.94 -44.12
C ALA A 350 13.05 -50.06 -44.79
N ARG A 351 12.28 -50.59 -45.75
CA ARG A 351 11.22 -49.83 -46.44
C ARG A 351 9.98 -49.60 -45.58
N LEU A 352 9.69 -50.51 -44.65
CA LEU A 352 8.52 -50.41 -43.78
C LEU A 352 8.74 -49.43 -42.63
N ALA A 353 9.93 -49.45 -42.01
CA ALA A 353 10.36 -48.40 -41.07
C ALA A 353 10.38 -47.01 -41.74
N ARG A 354 10.95 -46.90 -42.96
CA ARG A 354 10.91 -45.66 -43.73
C ARG A 354 9.50 -45.21 -44.11
N ARG A 355 8.56 -46.11 -44.43
CA ARG A 355 7.16 -45.74 -44.77
C ARG A 355 6.35 -45.27 -43.56
N ILE A 356 6.61 -45.82 -42.38
CA ILE A 356 6.00 -45.36 -41.13
C ILE A 356 6.51 -43.95 -40.80
N LEU A 357 7.82 -43.70 -40.98
CA LEU A 357 8.41 -42.36 -40.85
C LEU A 357 7.94 -41.37 -41.93
N HIS A 358 7.81 -41.80 -43.19
CA HIS A 358 7.43 -40.94 -44.31
C HIS A 358 5.93 -40.56 -44.33
N ARG A 359 5.06 -41.32 -43.63
CA ARG A 359 3.68 -40.89 -43.34
C ARG A 359 3.59 -39.86 -42.21
N PHE A 360 4.60 -39.79 -41.35
CA PHE A 360 4.69 -38.83 -40.26
C PHE A 360 5.22 -37.46 -40.72
N THR A 361 6.15 -37.44 -41.68
CA THR A 361 6.64 -36.22 -42.31
C THR A 361 5.85 -35.95 -43.59
N GLY A 362 4.80 -35.13 -43.54
CA GLY A 362 3.96 -34.79 -44.70
C GLY A 362 4.65 -33.98 -45.81
N GLY A 363 5.80 -34.42 -46.31
CA GLY A 363 6.55 -33.80 -47.40
C GLY A 363 6.61 -34.69 -48.64
N PRO A 364 6.64 -34.11 -49.87
CA PRO A 364 6.64 -34.87 -51.10
C PRO A 364 7.95 -35.65 -51.23
N ALA A 365 7.84 -36.87 -51.75
CA ALA A 365 8.96 -37.75 -52.02
C ALA A 365 9.92 -37.07 -53.00
N PHE A 366 11.12 -36.70 -52.53
CA PHE A 366 12.21 -36.41 -53.44
C PHE A 366 12.68 -37.72 -54.07
N SER A 367 12.44 -37.84 -55.37
CA SER A 367 13.07 -38.82 -56.24
C SER A 367 14.49 -38.35 -56.57
N SER A 368 15.50 -39.07 -56.08
CA SER A 368 16.60 -39.68 -56.85
C SER A 368 17.33 -40.67 -55.94
#